data_AF-A0A0J7Y4B5-F1
#
_entry.id   AF-A0A0J7Y4B5-F1
#
_cell.length_a   1.000
_cell.length_b   1.000
_cell.length_c   1.000
_cell.angle_alpha   90.00
_cell.angle_beta   90.00
_cell.angle_gamma   90.00
#
_symmetry.space_group_name_H-M   'P 1'
#
loop_
_entity.id
_entity.type
_entity.pdbx_description
1 polymer ?
#
loop_
_entity_poly.entity_id
_entity_poly.type
_entity_poly.pdbx_seq_one_letter_code
_entity_poly.pdbx_strand_id
1 'polypeptide(L)'
;MMTSAPLPPSLSVQSWINKGTNPIPDWAQTRMIGRREANGTFMIHTRAGLDKVQARVLVGHIVIERKGILYTRPGGEARGLLEELDEKDSGAYAALPSTPRGPTATADHAPREDVTDDITRRLGGIVPQSAAKLPIDPARKTTASSRTAGQATAASGALKKWPIAKGNPPSIENRHPSELNLDDSYQRSTDNGASQALIKKIANGWDWRMCLPLVVSKRDDGSLWVLDGQHRLAAAILRGDIPFLPCVIGVYGSVADEAAMFVAMNRARKPMNRLDDFHAAIASGDSEAIEIAKLITDAGFTVSRRTGSQSWVAGEVAFTSAISKVLRKHGATVCQLALRTMQEAWPDEVLNAGSSMFTALTKLAVNPPDDFDHDRMFRALLKRDQKEWASFLNEVKGGGEERALALRRVLLMAYEEEGEAQP
;
A
#
# COMPACT_ATOMS: atom_id res chain seq x y z
N MET A 1 -3.67 -59.10 18.66
CA MET A 1 -2.86 -57.88 18.39
C MET A 1 -3.58 -57.15 17.27
N MET A 2 -4.07 -55.92 17.36
CA MET A 2 -3.77 -54.76 18.20
C MET A 2 -5.07 -54.17 18.79
N THR A 3 -4.96 -53.70 20.02
CA THR A 3 -5.99 -53.07 20.86
C THR A 3 -6.23 -51.61 20.47
N SER A 4 -7.47 -51.20 20.19
CA SER A 4 -7.84 -49.77 20.20
C SER A 4 -8.06 -49.34 21.66
N ALA A 5 -7.22 -48.42 22.14
CA ALA A 5 -7.36 -47.84 23.48
C ALA A 5 -8.70 -47.10 23.64
N PRO A 6 -9.32 -47.09 24.84
CA PRO A 6 -10.52 -46.31 25.08
C PRO A 6 -10.19 -44.82 25.18
N LEU A 7 -11.05 -43.97 24.59
CA LEU A 7 -11.01 -42.52 24.74
C LEU A 7 -11.16 -42.13 26.22
N PRO A 8 -10.35 -41.18 26.74
CA PRO A 8 -10.44 -40.73 28.12
C PRO A 8 -11.76 -39.97 28.41
N PRO A 9 -12.19 -39.92 29.69
CA PRO A 9 -13.53 -39.47 30.08
C PRO A 9 -13.76 -37.98 29.81
N SER A 10 -15.00 -37.66 29.42
CA SER A 10 -15.48 -36.33 29.06
C SER A 10 -15.18 -35.26 30.11
N LEU A 11 -14.44 -34.21 29.72
CA LEU A 11 -14.37 -32.96 30.47
C LEU A 11 -15.79 -32.37 30.52
N SER A 12 -16.40 -32.32 31.71
CA SER A 12 -17.72 -31.70 31.91
C SER A 12 -17.63 -30.20 31.68
N VAL A 13 -18.04 -29.73 30.50
CA VAL A 13 -18.11 -28.31 30.18
C VAL A 13 -19.42 -27.75 30.73
N GLN A 14 -19.34 -26.79 31.65
CA GLN A 14 -20.51 -26.05 32.13
C GLN A 14 -20.69 -24.79 31.30
N SER A 15 -21.92 -24.50 30.86
CA SER A 15 -22.23 -23.27 30.13
C SER A 15 -23.54 -22.65 30.58
N TRP A 16 -23.64 -21.33 30.47
CA TRP A 16 -24.82 -20.57 30.85
C TRP A 16 -24.93 -19.30 30.01
N ILE A 17 -26.14 -18.95 29.57
CA ILE A 17 -26.38 -17.76 28.76
C ILE A 17 -26.93 -16.64 29.65
N ASN A 18 -26.33 -15.46 29.55
CA ASN A 18 -26.80 -14.25 30.23
C ASN A 18 -28.07 -13.72 29.55
N LYS A 19 -29.24 -13.81 30.19
CA LYS A 19 -30.51 -13.26 29.68
C LYS A 19 -30.89 -11.91 30.30
N GLY A 20 -29.97 -11.24 30.99
CA GLY A 20 -30.23 -9.94 31.63
C GLY A 20 -30.98 -9.99 32.96
N THR A 21 -31.87 -10.97 33.15
CA THR A 21 -32.70 -11.11 34.36
C THR A 21 -32.59 -12.46 35.05
N ASN A 22 -32.06 -13.48 34.36
CA ASN A 22 -31.89 -14.81 34.93
C ASN A 22 -30.78 -14.84 36.00
N PRO A 23 -30.90 -15.68 37.04
CA PRO A 23 -29.89 -15.80 38.08
C PRO A 23 -28.56 -16.30 37.49
N ILE A 24 -27.45 -15.72 37.96
CA ILE A 24 -26.09 -16.11 37.58
C ILE A 24 -25.73 -17.39 38.36
N PRO A 25 -25.31 -18.49 37.72
CA PRO A 25 -24.96 -19.72 38.41
C PRO A 25 -23.79 -19.53 39.38
N ASP A 26 -23.79 -20.26 40.49
CA ASP A 26 -22.77 -20.14 41.54
C ASP A 26 -21.35 -20.30 41.01
N TRP A 27 -21.13 -21.25 40.09
CA TRP A 27 -19.82 -21.46 39.46
C TRP A 27 -19.34 -20.23 38.66
N ALA A 28 -20.24 -19.49 38.02
CA ALA A 28 -19.90 -18.26 37.29
C ALA A 28 -19.66 -17.08 38.26
N GLN A 29 -20.37 -17.05 39.40
CA GLN A 29 -20.19 -16.01 40.43
C GLN A 29 -18.79 -16.05 41.06
N THR A 30 -18.17 -17.24 41.17
CA THR A 30 -16.82 -17.39 41.76
C THR A 30 -15.73 -16.53 41.11
N ARG A 31 -15.92 -16.13 39.85
CA ARG A 31 -14.97 -15.32 39.08
C ARG A 31 -15.57 -13.99 38.63
N MET A 32 -16.75 -13.63 39.15
CA MET A 32 -17.41 -12.36 38.86
C MET A 32 -16.69 -11.21 39.56
N ILE A 33 -16.61 -10.07 38.88
CA ILE A 33 -16.00 -8.85 39.38
C ILE A 33 -17.12 -7.85 39.62
N GLY A 34 -17.33 -7.51 40.90
CA GLY A 34 -18.41 -6.61 41.31
C GLY A 34 -19.79 -7.27 41.20
N ARG A 35 -20.84 -6.44 41.17
CA ARG A 35 -22.24 -6.88 41.02
C ARG A 35 -22.71 -6.70 39.58
N ARG A 36 -23.76 -7.43 39.21
CA ARG A 36 -24.46 -7.20 37.95
C ARG A 36 -25.04 -5.79 37.89
N GLU A 37 -24.78 -5.10 36.79
CA GLU A 37 -25.31 -3.77 36.50
C GLU A 37 -26.82 -3.85 36.19
N ALA A 38 -27.54 -2.73 36.34
CA ALA A 38 -28.99 -2.66 36.07
C ALA A 38 -29.35 -2.99 34.60
N ASN A 39 -28.41 -2.80 33.66
CA ASN A 39 -28.54 -3.19 32.25
C ASN A 39 -28.36 -4.70 32.00
N GLY A 40 -28.19 -5.51 33.05
CA GLY A 40 -28.07 -6.96 32.96
C GLY A 40 -26.65 -7.47 32.67
N THR A 41 -25.66 -6.58 32.53
CA THR A 41 -24.25 -6.94 32.23
C THR A 41 -23.40 -7.06 33.50
N PHE A 42 -22.28 -7.78 33.42
CA PHE A 42 -21.33 -7.93 34.52
C PHE A 42 -19.92 -8.29 34.01
N MET A 43 -18.92 -8.23 34.88
CA MET A 43 -17.52 -8.52 34.54
C MET A 43 -17.08 -9.88 35.13
N ILE A 44 -16.22 -10.62 34.43
CA ILE A 44 -15.63 -11.88 34.90
C ILE A 44 -14.12 -11.93 34.67
N HIS A 45 -13.41 -12.72 35.47
CA HIS A 45 -12.01 -13.10 35.23
C HIS A 45 -11.93 -14.29 34.25
N THR A 46 -11.22 -14.13 33.12
CA THR A 46 -11.22 -15.12 32.03
C THR A 46 -9.91 -15.84 31.78
N ARG A 47 -8.91 -15.68 32.64
CA ARG A 47 -7.66 -16.45 32.55
C ARG A 47 -7.16 -16.79 33.96
N ALA A 48 -6.94 -18.07 34.23
CA ALA A 48 -6.36 -18.50 35.50
C ALA A 48 -4.86 -18.21 35.52
N GLY A 49 -4.38 -17.63 36.63
CA GLY A 49 -2.95 -17.53 36.95
C GLY A 49 -2.18 -16.37 36.31
N LEU A 50 -2.81 -15.54 35.49
CA LEU A 50 -2.27 -14.24 35.05
C LEU A 50 -3.32 -13.19 35.36
N ASP A 51 -3.18 -12.55 36.51
CA ASP A 51 -4.09 -11.51 36.95
C ASP A 51 -4.27 -10.45 35.84
N LYS A 52 -5.53 -10.09 35.61
CA LYS A 52 -6.05 -8.89 34.90
C LYS A 52 -6.62 -9.04 33.49
N VAL A 53 -6.86 -10.24 32.94
CA VAL A 53 -7.80 -10.33 31.79
C VAL A 53 -9.23 -10.42 32.31
N GLN A 54 -9.94 -9.30 32.19
CA GLN A 54 -11.36 -9.19 32.52
C GLN A 54 -12.16 -9.15 31.22
N ALA A 55 -13.30 -9.82 31.20
CA ALA A 55 -14.24 -9.73 30.08
C ALA A 55 -15.61 -9.28 30.58
N ARG A 56 -16.28 -8.46 29.77
CA ARG A 56 -17.66 -8.05 30.00
C ARG A 56 -18.61 -9.08 29.40
N VAL A 57 -19.51 -9.59 30.24
CA VAL A 57 -20.60 -10.49 29.84
C VAL A 57 -21.81 -9.64 29.50
N LEU A 58 -22.13 -9.50 28.20
CA LEU A 58 -23.32 -8.80 27.75
C LEU A 58 -24.57 -9.69 27.83
N VAL A 59 -25.75 -9.08 27.77
CA VAL A 59 -26.99 -9.84 27.60
C VAL A 59 -26.97 -10.53 26.23
N GLY A 60 -27.32 -11.82 26.18
CA GLY A 60 -27.20 -12.68 25.02
C GLY A 60 -25.85 -13.40 24.88
N HIS A 61 -24.86 -13.08 25.71
CA HIS A 61 -23.59 -13.82 25.72
C HIS A 61 -23.70 -15.15 26.44
N ILE A 62 -23.01 -16.16 25.92
CA ILE A 62 -22.73 -17.39 26.65
C ILE A 62 -21.51 -17.20 27.54
N VAL A 63 -21.53 -17.80 28.72
CA VAL A 63 -20.41 -17.99 29.63
C VAL A 63 -20.12 -19.48 29.70
N ILE A 64 -18.86 -19.86 29.52
CA ILE A 64 -18.41 -21.25 29.53
C ILE A 64 -17.31 -21.40 30.56
N GLU A 65 -17.43 -22.37 31.46
CA GLU A 65 -16.36 -22.76 32.37
C GLU A 65 -15.59 -23.94 31.78
N ARG A 66 -14.26 -23.83 31.79
CA ARG A 66 -13.36 -24.90 31.40
C ARG A 66 -12.06 -24.83 32.18
N LYS A 67 -11.73 -25.91 32.91
CA LYS A 67 -10.49 -26.06 33.70
C LYS A 67 -10.25 -24.90 34.70
N GLY A 68 -11.30 -24.43 35.35
CA GLY A 68 -11.28 -23.35 36.35
C GLY A 68 -11.25 -21.93 35.77
N ILE A 69 -11.48 -21.78 34.46
CA ILE A 69 -11.44 -20.52 33.72
C ILE A 69 -12.80 -20.25 33.08
N LEU A 70 -13.30 -19.02 33.21
CA LEU A 70 -14.51 -18.59 32.52
C LEU A 70 -14.19 -17.94 31.17
N TYR A 71 -15.00 -18.23 30.16
CA TYR A 71 -14.94 -17.59 28.85
C TYR A 71 -16.28 -16.97 28.54
N THR A 72 -16.31 -15.86 27.77
CA THR A 72 -17.58 -15.29 27.30
C THR A 72 -17.52 -14.88 25.84
N ARG A 73 -18.60 -15.15 25.11
CA ARG A 73 -18.80 -14.82 23.69
C ARG A 73 -20.28 -14.57 23.40
N PRO A 74 -20.64 -13.93 22.26
CA PRO A 74 -22.01 -13.93 21.77
C PRO A 74 -22.58 -15.35 21.67
N GLY A 75 -23.87 -15.55 22.02
CA GLY A 75 -24.47 -16.88 22.10
C GLY A 75 -24.39 -17.72 20.80
N GLY A 76 -24.37 -17.06 19.63
CA GLY A 76 -24.18 -17.73 18.33
C GLY A 76 -22.78 -18.28 18.08
N GLU A 77 -21.78 -17.84 18.84
CA GLU A 77 -20.37 -18.24 18.70
C GLU A 77 -19.95 -19.33 19.71
N ALA A 78 -20.89 -19.86 20.48
CA ALA A 78 -20.64 -20.87 21.52
C ALA A 78 -19.91 -22.11 20.98
N ARG A 79 -20.32 -22.60 19.81
CA ARG A 79 -19.77 -23.80 19.18
C ARG A 79 -18.31 -23.62 18.76
N GLY A 80 -18.01 -22.50 18.10
CA GLY A 80 -16.64 -22.19 17.67
C GLY A 80 -15.69 -21.97 18.85
N LEU A 81 -16.16 -21.37 19.95
CA LEU A 81 -15.37 -21.24 21.17
C LEU A 81 -15.06 -22.60 21.80
N LEU A 82 -16.02 -23.54 21.80
CA LEU A 82 -15.78 -24.89 22.33
C LEU A 82 -14.79 -25.68 21.48
N GLU A 83 -14.92 -25.61 20.16
CA GLU A 83 -13.98 -26.21 19.20
C GLU A 83 -12.56 -25.64 19.39
N GLU A 84 -12.41 -24.33 19.53
CA GLU A 84 -11.11 -23.68 19.82
C GLU A 84 -10.51 -24.15 21.16
N LEU A 85 -11.33 -24.34 22.18
CA LEU A 85 -10.89 -24.81 23.49
C LEU A 85 -10.55 -26.31 23.48
N ASP A 86 -11.28 -27.13 22.71
CA ASP A 86 -10.97 -28.55 22.48
C ASP A 86 -9.64 -28.72 21.75
N GLU A 87 -9.40 -27.93 20.69
CA GLU A 87 -8.13 -27.93 19.97
C GLU A 87 -6.96 -27.54 20.88
N LYS A 88 -7.13 -26.49 21.70
CA LYS A 88 -6.11 -26.07 22.69
C LYS A 88 -5.83 -27.14 23.73
N ASP A 89 -6.85 -27.88 24.15
CA ASP A 89 -6.71 -28.95 25.13
C ASP A 89 -6.09 -30.23 24.55
N SER A 90 -6.27 -30.51 23.26
CA SER A 90 -5.74 -31.70 22.58
C SER A 90 -4.24 -31.69 22.28
N GLY A 91 -3.52 -30.60 22.59
CA GLY A 91 -2.06 -30.51 22.44
C GLY A 91 -1.55 -30.50 20.99
N ALA A 92 -2.42 -30.48 19.97
CA ALA A 92 -2.06 -30.52 18.55
C ALA A 92 -1.32 -29.27 18.03
N TYR A 93 -1.19 -28.22 18.86
CA TYR A 93 -0.39 -27.04 18.55
C TYR A 93 1.11 -27.19 18.89
N ALA A 94 1.53 -28.30 19.50
CA ALA A 94 2.94 -28.53 19.89
C ALA A 94 3.87 -28.97 18.73
N ALA A 95 3.35 -29.24 17.53
CA ALA A 95 4.12 -29.80 16.40
C ALA A 95 4.12 -28.94 15.11
N LEU A 96 3.68 -27.68 15.18
CA LEU A 96 3.90 -26.72 14.09
C LEU A 96 5.14 -25.87 14.40
N PRO A 97 6.05 -25.62 13.43
CA PRO A 97 7.20 -24.75 13.65
C PRO A 97 6.73 -23.39 14.16
N SER A 98 7.15 -23.05 15.37
CA SER A 98 6.93 -21.74 15.96
C SER A 98 7.58 -20.67 15.09
N THR A 99 6.78 -19.88 14.37
CA THR A 99 7.24 -18.57 13.92
C THR A 99 7.67 -17.78 15.16
N PRO A 100 8.83 -17.11 15.15
CA PRO A 100 9.41 -16.57 16.37
C PRO A 100 8.50 -15.49 16.98
N ARG A 101 8.00 -15.72 18.20
CA ARG A 101 7.58 -14.63 19.09
C ARG A 101 8.80 -14.21 19.89
N GLY A 102 9.18 -12.96 19.73
CA GLY A 102 9.97 -12.24 20.72
C GLY A 102 9.66 -10.74 20.62
N PRO A 103 9.86 -9.96 21.68
CA PRO A 103 9.47 -10.16 23.07
C PRO A 103 8.27 -9.27 23.44
N THR A 104 7.52 -9.68 24.47
CA THR A 104 6.75 -8.74 25.30
C THR A 104 7.71 -7.78 25.98
N ALA A 105 7.44 -6.48 25.92
CA ALA A 105 7.88 -5.55 26.95
C ALA A 105 6.66 -4.77 27.43
N THR A 106 6.20 -5.14 28.63
CA THR A 106 5.66 -4.21 29.60
C THR A 106 6.61 -3.02 29.74
N ALA A 107 6.04 -1.84 29.99
CA ALA A 107 6.82 -0.74 30.52
C ALA A 107 7.23 -1.12 31.95
N ASP A 108 8.50 -1.51 32.09
CA ASP A 108 9.33 -1.19 33.25
C ASP A 108 10.60 -0.53 32.72
N HIS A 109 11.01 0.54 33.39
CA HIS A 109 12.20 1.31 33.05
C HIS A 109 13.47 0.52 33.45
N ALA A 110 14.26 0.11 32.46
CA ALA A 110 15.69 -0.22 32.56
C ALA A 110 16.37 0.10 31.21
N PRO A 111 17.66 0.49 31.19
CA PRO A 111 18.24 1.36 30.16
C PRO A 111 18.38 0.64 28.82
N ARG A 112 18.02 1.33 27.73
CA ARG A 112 18.20 0.84 26.36
C ARG A 112 19.57 1.28 25.84
N GLU A 113 20.36 0.31 25.38
CA GLU A 113 21.49 0.58 24.50
C GLU A 113 20.99 0.86 23.08
N ASP A 114 21.67 1.81 22.49
CA ASP A 114 21.16 2.70 21.48
C ASP A 114 21.72 2.30 20.10
N VAL A 115 20.97 1.56 19.26
CA VAL A 115 21.41 1.21 17.88
C VAL A 115 20.39 1.65 16.83
N THR A 116 20.49 2.91 16.42
CA THR A 116 19.76 3.45 15.26
C THR A 116 20.74 3.54 14.13
N ASP A 117 20.78 2.50 13.31
CA ASP A 117 21.09 2.64 11.89
C ASP A 117 20.45 1.49 11.11
N ASP A 118 19.91 1.85 9.96
CA ASP A 118 19.43 0.99 8.87
C ASP A 118 17.99 0.43 8.91
N ILE A 119 17.02 1.32 8.66
CA ILE A 119 15.61 0.99 8.33
C ILE A 119 15.50 0.13 7.05
N THR A 120 16.43 0.28 6.11
CA THR A 120 16.43 -0.41 4.81
C THR A 120 16.51 -1.93 4.96
N ARG A 121 17.28 -2.40 5.95
CA ARG A 121 17.49 -3.83 6.21
C ARG A 121 16.27 -4.54 6.80
N ARG A 122 15.39 -3.84 7.53
CA ARG A 122 14.18 -4.43 8.16
C ARG A 122 13.00 -4.58 7.19
N LEU A 123 12.93 -3.75 6.15
CA LEU A 123 11.91 -3.86 5.10
C LEU A 123 12.28 -4.88 4.01
N GLY A 124 13.58 -5.14 3.80
CA GLY A 124 14.09 -6.10 2.81
C GLY A 124 13.87 -7.59 3.13
N GLY A 125 13.33 -7.93 4.30
CA GLY A 125 13.04 -9.31 4.72
C GLY A 125 11.73 -9.89 4.17
N ILE A 126 10.90 -9.09 3.52
CA ILE A 126 9.71 -9.57 2.80
C ILE A 126 10.13 -9.86 1.36
N VAL A 127 10.58 -11.09 1.12
CA VAL A 127 10.92 -11.56 -0.23
C VAL A 127 9.62 -11.70 -1.05
N PRO A 128 9.46 -11.03 -2.19
CA PRO A 128 8.41 -11.39 -3.15
C PRO A 128 8.75 -12.77 -3.73
N GLN A 129 7.92 -13.78 -3.48
CA GLN A 129 8.02 -15.05 -4.18
C GLN A 129 7.58 -14.83 -5.64
N SER A 130 8.55 -14.61 -6.54
CA SER A 130 8.47 -14.94 -7.99
C SER A 130 9.57 -14.19 -8.75
N ALA A 131 10.71 -14.84 -8.96
CA ALA A 131 11.50 -14.75 -10.19
C ALA A 131 12.64 -15.77 -10.11
N ALA A 132 12.57 -16.82 -10.92
CA ALA A 132 13.66 -17.77 -11.08
C ALA A 132 14.89 -17.05 -11.63
N LYS A 133 16.01 -17.12 -10.90
CA LYS A 133 17.32 -16.60 -11.35
C LYS A 133 17.91 -17.55 -12.38
N LEU A 134 18.20 -17.03 -13.58
CA LEU A 134 19.12 -17.67 -14.53
C LEU A 134 20.58 -17.50 -14.06
N PRO A 135 21.50 -18.41 -14.40
CA PRO A 135 22.88 -18.37 -13.90
C PRO A 135 23.71 -17.31 -14.64
N ILE A 136 24.56 -16.60 -13.91
CA ILE A 136 25.59 -15.70 -14.45
C ILE A 136 26.95 -16.37 -14.25
N ASP A 137 27.73 -16.41 -15.33
CA ASP A 137 29.06 -17.03 -15.46
C ASP A 137 30.14 -16.21 -14.70
N PRO A 138 31.12 -16.84 -14.00
CA PRO A 138 32.09 -16.12 -13.18
C PRO A 138 33.43 -15.96 -13.91
N ALA A 139 33.62 -14.87 -14.67
CA ALA A 139 34.97 -14.49 -15.10
C ALA A 139 35.10 -12.99 -15.40
N ARG A 140 35.36 -12.18 -14.37
CA ARG A 140 36.16 -10.96 -14.55
C ARG A 140 36.84 -10.52 -13.26
N LYS A 141 38.17 -10.68 -13.24
CA LYS A 141 39.07 -10.13 -12.22
C LYS A 141 39.15 -8.62 -12.40
N THR A 142 38.90 -7.86 -11.34
CA THR A 142 39.33 -6.46 -11.23
C THR A 142 40.07 -6.26 -9.92
N THR A 143 41.27 -5.71 -10.09
CA THR A 143 42.33 -5.44 -9.11
C THR A 143 41.88 -4.49 -7.99
N ALA A 144 42.00 -4.94 -6.74
CA ALA A 144 41.83 -4.11 -5.56
C ALA A 144 43.14 -3.36 -5.22
N SER A 145 43.09 -2.03 -5.25
CA SER A 145 44.12 -1.17 -4.68
C SER A 145 43.97 -1.18 -3.16
N SER A 146 45.04 -1.58 -2.46
CA SER A 146 45.15 -1.58 -1.01
C SER A 146 45.18 -0.16 -0.47
N ARG A 147 44.16 0.24 0.29
CA ARG A 147 44.24 1.37 1.21
C ARG A 147 44.30 0.87 2.65
N THR A 148 45.29 1.40 3.33
CA THR A 148 45.75 1.19 4.69
C THR A 148 44.61 1.24 5.71
N ALA A 149 44.63 0.29 6.65
CA ALA A 149 43.72 0.22 7.78
C ALA A 149 43.93 1.43 8.71
N GLY A 150 43.12 2.46 8.51
CA GLY A 150 42.89 3.50 9.53
C GLY A 150 42.06 2.91 10.65
N GLN A 151 42.55 3.04 11.88
CA GLN A 151 41.87 2.63 13.10
C GLN A 151 40.43 3.16 13.12
N ALA A 152 39.47 2.24 13.17
CA ALA A 152 38.07 2.55 13.39
C ALA A 152 37.92 3.10 14.81
N THR A 153 37.89 4.43 14.94
CA THR A 153 37.29 5.07 16.11
C THR A 153 35.81 4.72 16.06
N ALA A 154 35.36 3.90 17.02
CA ALA A 154 33.95 3.61 17.22
C ALA A 154 33.23 4.92 17.57
N ALA A 155 32.67 5.58 16.56
CA ALA A 155 31.72 6.65 16.77
C ALA A 155 30.49 6.02 17.42
N SER A 156 30.31 6.27 18.72
CA SER A 156 29.07 5.97 19.43
C SER A 156 27.98 6.87 18.84
N GLY A 157 27.24 6.34 17.87
CA GLY A 157 26.05 6.99 17.35
C GLY A 157 25.00 7.05 18.46
N ALA A 158 24.93 8.17 19.18
CA ALA A 158 23.85 8.43 20.13
C ALA A 158 22.52 8.21 19.38
N LEU A 159 21.67 7.26 19.80
CA LEU A 159 20.48 7.06 19.03
C LEU A 159 19.51 8.23 19.13
N LYS A 160 18.94 8.49 17.96
CA LYS A 160 18.12 9.64 17.68
C LYS A 160 16.87 9.54 18.54
N LYS A 161 16.87 10.27 19.67
CA LYS A 161 15.69 10.40 20.53
C LYS A 161 14.58 11.07 19.73
N TRP A 162 13.50 10.34 19.52
CA TRP A 162 12.30 10.87 18.88
C TRP A 162 11.61 11.87 19.82
N PRO A 163 10.98 12.93 19.28
CA PRO A 163 10.16 13.81 20.09
C PRO A 163 8.99 13.03 20.71
N ILE A 164 8.47 13.54 21.83
CA ILE A 164 7.31 12.97 22.51
C ILE A 164 6.11 12.92 21.53
N ALA A 165 5.40 11.80 21.52
CA ALA A 165 4.19 11.63 20.72
C ALA A 165 3.14 12.68 21.12
N LYS A 166 2.48 13.28 20.13
CA LYS A 166 1.46 14.30 20.37
C LYS A 166 0.06 13.66 20.45
N GLY A 167 -0.75 14.15 21.38
CA GLY A 167 -2.16 13.75 21.53
C GLY A 167 -2.34 12.37 22.17
N ASN A 168 -3.61 11.99 22.34
CA ASN A 168 -4.01 10.67 22.83
C ASN A 168 -4.21 9.70 21.66
N PRO A 169 -4.00 8.38 21.86
CA PRO A 169 -4.36 7.39 20.86
C PRO A 169 -5.85 7.46 20.49
N PRO A 170 -6.20 7.36 19.20
CA PRO A 170 -7.60 7.32 18.78
C PRO A 170 -8.24 5.97 19.14
N SER A 171 -9.57 5.93 19.25
CA SER A 171 -10.34 4.68 19.28
C SER A 171 -10.68 4.20 17.87
N ILE A 172 -10.90 2.89 17.71
CA ILE A 172 -11.39 2.28 16.48
C ILE A 172 -12.79 1.76 16.73
N GLU A 173 -13.79 2.29 16.01
CA GLU A 173 -15.20 2.02 16.26
C GLU A 173 -15.98 1.89 14.96
N ASN A 174 -17.00 1.03 14.93
CA ASN A 174 -17.98 1.01 13.84
C ASN A 174 -19.12 1.95 14.23
N ARG A 175 -19.41 2.95 13.39
CA ARG A 175 -20.48 3.93 13.62
C ARG A 175 -21.52 3.88 12.52
N HIS A 176 -22.78 4.03 12.88
CA HIS A 176 -23.84 4.09 11.86
C HIS A 176 -23.70 5.39 11.06
N PRO A 177 -23.91 5.42 9.72
CA PRO A 177 -23.74 6.63 8.92
C PRO A 177 -24.53 7.84 9.45
N SER A 178 -25.71 7.62 10.03
CA SER A 178 -26.56 8.69 10.60
C SER A 178 -26.02 9.33 11.89
N GLU A 179 -25.00 8.74 12.51
CA GLU A 179 -24.37 9.28 13.73
C GLU A 179 -23.20 10.23 13.39
N LEU A 180 -22.86 10.33 12.10
CA LEU A 180 -21.68 11.04 11.62
C LEU A 180 -22.09 12.36 10.95
N ASN A 181 -21.43 13.44 11.35
CA ASN A 181 -21.68 14.79 10.86
C ASN A 181 -20.54 15.28 9.96
N LEU A 182 -20.83 16.28 9.13
CA LEU A 182 -19.85 16.98 8.29
C LEU A 182 -19.84 18.45 8.69
N ASP A 183 -18.65 19.02 8.78
CA ASP A 183 -18.45 20.45 9.04
C ASP A 183 -18.12 21.15 7.72
N ASP A 184 -19.02 21.98 7.24
CA ASP A 184 -18.90 22.68 5.96
C ASP A 184 -17.91 23.87 6.01
N SER A 185 -17.48 24.30 7.20
CA SER A 185 -16.59 25.46 7.36
C SER A 185 -15.17 25.22 6.84
N TYR A 186 -14.71 23.97 6.76
CA TYR A 186 -13.38 23.61 6.28
C TYR A 186 -13.34 22.41 5.30
N GLN A 187 -14.45 21.72 5.08
CA GLN A 187 -14.51 20.61 4.13
C GLN A 187 -14.72 21.05 2.68
N ARG A 188 -14.44 20.13 1.76
CA ARG A 188 -14.71 20.38 0.33
C ARG A 188 -16.21 20.26 0.08
N SER A 189 -16.79 21.22 -0.63
CA SER A 189 -18.17 21.09 -1.09
C SER A 189 -18.35 19.82 -1.91
N THR A 190 -19.41 19.07 -1.60
CA THR A 190 -19.84 17.90 -2.35
C THR A 190 -20.77 18.23 -3.51
N ASP A 191 -21.18 19.48 -3.67
CA ASP A 191 -22.29 19.84 -4.57
C ASP A 191 -21.86 20.00 -6.03
N ASN A 192 -20.55 20.04 -6.27
CA ASN A 192 -20.02 20.05 -7.63
C ASN A 192 -20.23 18.70 -8.34
N GLY A 193 -20.40 18.75 -9.66
CA GLY A 193 -20.69 17.57 -10.47
C GLY A 193 -19.63 16.46 -10.38
N ALA A 194 -18.36 16.81 -10.19
CA ALA A 194 -17.28 15.84 -10.04
C ALA A 194 -17.38 15.04 -8.72
N SER A 195 -17.67 15.71 -7.61
CA SER A 195 -17.89 15.08 -6.31
C SER A 195 -19.13 14.20 -6.32
N GLN A 196 -20.24 14.69 -6.90
CA GLN A 196 -21.46 13.89 -7.06
C GLN A 196 -21.25 12.65 -7.93
N ALA A 197 -20.50 12.77 -9.02
CA ALA A 197 -20.14 11.63 -9.86
C ALA A 197 -19.28 10.60 -9.10
N LEU A 198 -18.34 11.07 -8.27
CA LEU A 198 -17.51 10.20 -7.43
C LEU A 198 -18.35 9.48 -6.37
N ILE A 199 -19.27 10.18 -5.68
CA ILE A 199 -20.17 9.59 -4.69
C ILE A 199 -21.00 8.47 -5.35
N LYS A 200 -21.62 8.75 -6.50
CA LYS A 200 -22.39 7.75 -7.24
C LYS A 200 -21.53 6.56 -7.68
N LYS A 201 -20.30 6.81 -8.12
CA LYS A 201 -19.34 5.76 -8.49
C LYS A 201 -19.02 4.85 -7.30
N ILE A 202 -18.74 5.43 -6.13
CA ILE A 202 -18.48 4.66 -4.89
C ILE A 202 -19.73 3.88 -4.47
N ALA A 203 -20.92 4.49 -4.53
CA ALA A 203 -22.17 3.84 -4.15
C ALA A 203 -22.50 2.63 -5.05
N ASN A 204 -22.37 2.80 -6.37
CA ASN A 204 -22.64 1.74 -7.35
C ASN A 204 -21.59 0.61 -7.30
N GLY A 205 -20.33 0.95 -7.08
CA GLY A 205 -19.20 0.02 -7.01
C GLY A 205 -18.74 -0.26 -5.59
N TRP A 206 -19.65 -0.26 -4.61
CA TRP A 206 -19.26 -0.38 -3.20
C TRP A 206 -18.51 -1.70 -2.95
N ASP A 207 -17.26 -1.58 -2.48
CA ASP A 207 -16.40 -2.70 -2.14
C ASP A 207 -15.81 -2.47 -0.75
N TRP A 208 -16.16 -3.35 0.20
CA TRP A 208 -15.63 -3.28 1.57
C TRP A 208 -14.10 -3.32 1.61
N ARG A 209 -13.44 -3.95 0.64
CA ARG A 209 -11.98 -3.99 0.53
C ARG A 209 -11.36 -2.63 0.21
N MET A 210 -12.14 -1.71 -0.37
CA MET A 210 -11.74 -0.33 -0.65
C MET A 210 -12.18 0.65 0.45
N CYS A 211 -12.96 0.20 1.43
CA CYS A 211 -13.49 1.04 2.50
C CYS A 211 -12.45 1.26 3.61
N LEU A 212 -11.55 2.22 3.39
CA LEU A 212 -10.65 2.68 4.46
C LEU A 212 -11.45 3.36 5.59
N PRO A 213 -11.06 3.18 6.86
CA PRO A 213 -11.71 3.85 7.99
C PRO A 213 -11.80 5.36 7.82
N LEU A 214 -12.92 5.93 8.24
CA LEU A 214 -13.14 7.38 8.31
C LEU A 214 -12.33 7.94 9.47
N VAL A 215 -11.75 9.13 9.30
CA VAL A 215 -11.13 9.85 10.42
C VAL A 215 -12.15 10.81 10.98
N VAL A 216 -12.39 10.73 12.29
CA VAL A 216 -13.52 11.39 12.96
C VAL A 216 -13.03 12.12 14.19
N SER A 217 -13.47 13.36 14.36
CA SER A 217 -13.36 14.15 15.59
C SER A 217 -14.54 13.86 16.51
N LYS A 218 -14.26 13.53 17.77
CA LYS A 218 -15.26 13.55 18.84
C LYS A 218 -15.13 14.86 19.61
N ARG A 219 -16.20 15.66 19.59
CA ARG A 219 -16.29 16.93 20.33
C ARG A 219 -16.76 16.69 21.77
N ASP A 220 -16.67 17.73 22.61
CA ASP A 220 -16.99 17.66 24.05
C ASP A 220 -18.43 17.24 24.35
N ASP A 221 -19.37 17.60 23.46
CA ASP A 221 -20.78 17.19 23.53
C ASP A 221 -21.01 15.73 23.11
N GLY A 222 -19.95 15.01 22.72
CA GLY A 222 -19.99 13.64 22.25
C GLY A 222 -20.35 13.48 20.77
N SER A 223 -20.62 14.57 20.05
CA SER A 223 -20.91 14.54 18.62
C SER A 223 -19.68 14.09 17.81
N LEU A 224 -19.95 13.40 16.70
CA LEU A 224 -18.94 12.81 15.83
C LEU A 224 -18.91 13.54 14.48
N TRP A 225 -17.75 14.06 14.10
CA TRP A 225 -17.54 14.89 12.92
C TRP A 225 -16.45 14.31 12.03
N VAL A 226 -16.81 13.96 10.79
CA VAL A 226 -15.86 13.32 9.85
C VAL A 226 -14.87 14.35 9.34
N LEU A 227 -13.58 14.13 9.58
CA LEU A 227 -12.47 14.91 9.02
C LEU A 227 -12.05 14.38 7.65
N ASP A 228 -12.02 13.05 7.47
CA ASP A 228 -11.67 12.42 6.21
C ASP A 228 -12.60 11.25 5.85
N GLY A 229 -13.08 11.26 4.60
CA GLY A 229 -13.98 10.23 4.09
C GLY A 229 -15.38 10.71 3.74
N GLN A 230 -15.61 12.02 3.58
CA GLN A 230 -16.90 12.60 3.20
C GLN A 230 -17.61 11.88 2.05
N HIS A 231 -16.90 11.50 0.98
CA HIS A 231 -17.51 10.81 -0.17
C HIS A 231 -17.93 9.39 0.15
N ARG A 232 -17.21 8.69 1.05
CA ARG A 232 -17.58 7.35 1.52
C ARG A 232 -18.81 7.42 2.42
N LEU A 233 -18.86 8.40 3.32
CA LEU A 233 -20.05 8.67 4.13
C LEU A 233 -21.26 8.96 3.24
N ALA A 234 -21.13 9.92 2.31
CA ALA A 234 -22.20 10.29 1.40
C ALA A 234 -22.66 9.10 0.52
N ALA A 235 -21.74 8.27 0.04
CA ALA A 235 -22.07 7.07 -0.72
C ALA A 235 -22.80 6.01 0.13
N ALA A 236 -22.39 5.81 1.38
CA ALA A 236 -23.08 4.91 2.31
C ALA A 236 -24.52 5.41 2.61
N ILE A 237 -24.68 6.71 2.87
CA ILE A 237 -26.00 7.35 3.05
C ILE A 237 -26.85 7.18 1.80
N LEU A 238 -26.28 7.43 0.61
CA LEU A 238 -26.98 7.30 -0.67
C LEU A 238 -27.48 5.87 -0.92
N ARG A 239 -26.72 4.85 -0.52
CA ARG A 239 -27.17 3.46 -0.67
C ARG A 239 -28.26 3.07 0.32
N GLY A 240 -28.22 3.62 1.53
CA GLY A 240 -29.19 3.35 2.59
C GLY A 240 -29.12 1.94 3.22
N ASP A 241 -28.33 1.03 2.66
CA ASP A 241 -28.20 -0.36 3.11
C ASP A 241 -26.91 -0.67 3.89
N ILE A 242 -26.03 0.33 4.06
CA ILE A 242 -24.74 0.17 4.74
C ILE A 242 -24.94 0.33 6.26
N PRO A 243 -24.74 -0.74 7.05
CA PRO A 243 -25.11 -0.74 8.48
C PRO A 243 -24.13 0.04 9.37
N PHE A 244 -22.88 0.21 8.93
CA PHE A 244 -21.87 0.94 9.67
C PHE A 244 -20.71 1.38 8.76
N LEU A 245 -19.91 2.31 9.25
CA LEU A 245 -18.60 2.65 8.69
C LEU A 245 -17.54 2.48 9.77
N PRO A 246 -16.38 1.86 9.44
CA PRO A 246 -15.25 1.84 10.36
C PRO A 246 -14.70 3.25 10.53
N CYS A 247 -14.44 3.65 11.77
CA CYS A 247 -14.00 4.99 12.15
C CYS A 247 -12.76 4.92 13.06
N VAL A 248 -11.82 5.81 12.82
CA VAL A 248 -10.73 6.17 13.72
C VAL A 248 -11.16 7.48 14.40
N ILE A 249 -11.51 7.40 15.69
CA ILE A 249 -12.08 8.52 16.43
C ILE A 249 -11.00 9.14 17.34
N GLY A 250 -10.66 10.40 17.07
CA GLY A 250 -9.75 11.21 17.88
C GLY A 250 -10.46 12.36 18.57
N VAL A 251 -9.81 12.94 19.59
CA VAL A 251 -10.25 14.17 20.26
C VAL A 251 -9.30 15.29 19.85
N TYR A 252 -9.86 16.43 19.47
CA TYR A 252 -9.13 17.61 19.00
C TYR A 252 -9.48 18.82 19.88
N GLY A 253 -8.55 19.77 20.01
CA GLY A 253 -8.72 20.90 20.92
C GLY A 253 -9.75 21.93 20.46
N SER A 254 -10.00 22.02 19.16
CA SER A 254 -10.91 23.00 18.55
C SER A 254 -11.26 22.66 17.10
N VAL A 255 -12.27 23.34 16.54
CA VAL A 255 -12.59 23.31 15.10
C VAL A 255 -11.39 23.79 14.25
N ALA A 256 -10.59 24.72 14.77
CA ALA A 256 -9.38 25.17 14.10
C ALA A 256 -8.31 24.05 14.03
N ASP A 257 -8.18 23.25 15.08
CA ASP A 257 -7.28 22.09 15.10
C ASP A 257 -7.76 20.99 14.14
N GLU A 258 -9.08 20.75 14.07
CA GLU A 258 -9.70 19.86 13.09
C GLU A 258 -9.33 20.27 11.65
N ALA A 259 -9.51 21.56 11.32
CA ALA A 259 -9.19 22.11 10.01
C ALA A 259 -7.69 22.00 9.68
N ALA A 260 -6.81 22.29 10.65
CA ALA A 260 -5.36 22.14 10.49
C ALA A 260 -4.98 20.67 10.22
N MET A 261 -5.60 19.74 10.93
CA MET A 261 -5.39 18.30 10.75
C MET A 261 -5.92 17.80 9.41
N PHE A 262 -7.08 18.27 8.97
CA PHE A 262 -7.61 18.01 7.63
C PHE A 262 -6.61 18.41 6.54
N VAL A 263 -6.05 19.62 6.62
CA VAL A 263 -5.05 20.10 5.66
C VAL A 263 -3.77 19.26 5.72
N ALA A 264 -3.26 18.99 6.93
CA ALA A 264 -2.03 18.22 7.12
C ALA A 264 -2.14 16.79 6.55
N MET A 265 -3.25 16.09 6.83
CA MET A 265 -3.50 14.74 6.32
C MET A 265 -3.58 14.70 4.80
N ASN A 266 -4.28 15.65 4.19
CA ASN A 266 -4.41 15.70 2.73
C ASN A 266 -3.08 16.05 2.05
N ARG A 267 -2.26 16.92 2.64
CA ARG A 267 -0.93 17.27 2.10
C ARG A 267 0.11 16.17 2.31
N ALA A 268 0.01 15.40 3.40
CA ALA A 268 0.92 14.30 3.68
C ALA A 268 0.71 13.09 2.76
N ARG A 269 -0.44 12.99 2.07
CA ARG A 269 -0.67 11.94 1.07
C ARG A 269 0.30 12.09 -0.09
N LYS A 270 1.21 11.14 -0.21
CA LYS A 270 2.03 10.97 -1.40
C LYS A 270 1.20 10.21 -2.45
N PRO A 271 0.86 10.82 -3.59
CA PRO A 271 0.22 10.09 -4.68
C PRO A 271 1.12 8.92 -5.11
N MET A 272 0.51 7.80 -5.47
CA MET A 272 1.24 6.73 -6.14
C MET A 272 1.81 7.29 -7.44
N ASN A 273 3.08 7.01 -7.74
CA ASN A 273 3.66 7.46 -8.99
C ASN A 273 3.18 6.56 -10.12
N ARG A 274 3.11 7.11 -11.35
CA ARG A 274 2.64 6.39 -12.54
C ARG A 274 3.39 5.10 -12.84
N LEU A 275 4.68 5.03 -12.50
CA LEU A 275 5.44 3.78 -12.64
C LEU A 275 4.98 2.73 -11.62
N ASP A 276 4.72 3.14 -10.38
CA ASP A 276 4.18 2.22 -9.36
C ASP A 276 2.78 1.75 -9.75
N ASP A 277 1.93 2.66 -10.27
CA ASP A 277 0.62 2.33 -10.86
C ASP A 277 0.77 1.29 -11.98
N PHE A 278 1.73 1.48 -12.89
CA PHE A 278 1.96 0.58 -14.01
C PHE A 278 2.43 -0.81 -13.55
N HIS A 279 3.34 -0.87 -12.59
CA HIS A 279 3.79 -2.15 -12.01
C HIS A 279 2.65 -2.86 -11.28
N ALA A 280 1.79 -2.13 -10.57
CA ALA A 280 0.59 -2.69 -9.95
C ALA A 280 -0.39 -3.21 -11.01
N ALA A 281 -0.58 -2.48 -12.12
CA ALA A 281 -1.44 -2.90 -13.22
C ALA A 281 -0.99 -4.21 -13.88
N ILE A 282 0.33 -4.38 -14.10
CA ILE A 282 0.89 -5.67 -14.57
C ILE A 282 0.56 -6.78 -13.57
N ALA A 283 0.82 -6.55 -12.28
CA ALA A 283 0.58 -7.54 -11.24
C ALA A 283 -0.91 -7.92 -11.11
N SER A 284 -1.83 -7.00 -11.40
CA SER A 284 -3.27 -7.26 -11.43
C SER A 284 -3.79 -7.89 -12.72
N GLY A 285 -2.92 -8.14 -13.71
CA GLY A 285 -3.33 -8.75 -14.98
C GLY A 285 -3.95 -7.78 -15.99
N ASP A 286 -3.69 -6.48 -15.87
CA ASP A 286 -4.18 -5.49 -16.84
C ASP A 286 -3.57 -5.76 -18.23
N SER A 287 -4.43 -6.05 -19.22
CA SER A 287 -3.99 -6.51 -20.54
C SER A 287 -3.20 -5.46 -21.31
N GLU A 288 -3.56 -4.17 -21.17
CA GLU A 288 -2.82 -3.09 -21.82
C GLU A 288 -1.44 -2.90 -21.18
N ALA A 289 -1.35 -2.93 -19.84
CA ALA A 289 -0.08 -2.83 -19.14
C ALA A 289 0.86 -4.00 -19.48
N ILE A 290 0.31 -5.22 -19.58
CA ILE A 290 1.06 -6.41 -20.04
C ILE A 290 1.54 -6.24 -21.47
N GLU A 291 0.70 -5.74 -22.38
CA GLU A 291 1.08 -5.49 -23.78
C GLU A 291 2.20 -4.44 -23.88
N ILE A 292 2.10 -3.34 -23.12
CA ILE A 292 3.15 -2.32 -23.04
C ILE A 292 4.46 -2.92 -22.51
N ALA A 293 4.40 -3.72 -21.44
CA ALA A 293 5.58 -4.38 -20.90
C ALA A 293 6.24 -5.30 -21.93
N LYS A 294 5.42 -6.07 -22.66
CA LYS A 294 5.87 -6.92 -23.76
C LYS A 294 6.53 -6.11 -24.87
N LEU A 295 5.94 -5.00 -25.32
CA LEU A 295 6.52 -4.13 -26.34
C LEU A 295 7.88 -3.56 -25.93
N ILE A 296 8.04 -3.19 -24.66
CA ILE A 296 9.30 -2.70 -24.11
C ILE A 296 10.35 -3.84 -24.11
N THR A 297 9.99 -5.03 -23.64
CA THR A 297 10.90 -6.19 -23.59
C THR A 297 11.27 -6.71 -24.99
N ASP A 298 10.31 -6.80 -25.92
CA ASP A 298 10.52 -7.22 -27.31
C ASP A 298 11.39 -6.23 -28.12
N ALA A 299 11.58 -5.01 -27.60
CA ALA A 299 12.49 -4.01 -28.14
C ALA A 299 13.87 -4.01 -27.46
N GLY A 300 14.09 -4.85 -26.43
CA GLY A 300 15.37 -4.95 -25.72
C GLY A 300 15.49 -4.03 -24.49
N PHE A 301 14.41 -3.40 -24.05
CA PHE A 301 14.38 -2.55 -22.85
C PHE A 301 13.75 -3.27 -21.64
N THR A 302 13.94 -2.69 -20.47
CA THR A 302 13.22 -3.05 -19.25
C THR A 302 12.43 -1.86 -18.70
N VAL A 303 11.38 -2.13 -17.93
CA VAL A 303 10.57 -1.06 -17.32
C VAL A 303 11.24 -0.57 -16.05
N SER A 304 11.49 0.74 -15.96
CA SER A 304 12.16 1.30 -14.79
C SER A 304 11.32 1.15 -13.52
N ARG A 305 12.00 0.86 -12.40
CA ARG A 305 11.45 0.98 -11.04
C ARG A 305 11.71 2.36 -10.43
N ARG A 306 12.46 3.21 -11.13
CA ARG A 306 13.01 4.45 -10.58
C ARG A 306 12.23 5.65 -11.09
N THR A 307 11.77 6.47 -10.16
CA THR A 307 10.83 7.54 -10.46
C THR A 307 11.50 8.90 -10.71
N GLY A 308 12.77 9.06 -10.29
CA GLY A 308 13.52 10.30 -10.46
C GLY A 308 14.47 10.25 -11.65
N SER A 309 14.53 11.32 -12.44
CA SER A 309 15.41 11.41 -13.63
C SER A 309 16.89 11.22 -13.30
N GLN A 310 17.34 11.67 -12.13
CA GLN A 310 18.71 11.51 -11.63
C GLN A 310 19.09 10.06 -11.31
N SER A 311 18.12 9.14 -11.31
CA SER A 311 18.31 7.74 -10.98
C SER A 311 18.12 6.81 -12.16
N TRP A 312 17.80 7.33 -13.35
CA TRP A 312 17.61 6.51 -14.54
C TRP A 312 18.94 5.86 -14.98
N VAL A 313 18.82 4.67 -15.55
CA VAL A 313 19.94 3.86 -16.01
C VAL A 313 19.72 3.47 -17.47
N ALA A 314 20.80 3.10 -18.15
CA ALA A 314 20.73 2.59 -19.51
C ALA A 314 19.88 1.33 -19.61
N GLY A 315 19.25 1.11 -20.76
CA GLY A 315 18.39 -0.05 -21.01
C GLY A 315 17.03 -0.01 -20.27
N GLU A 316 16.68 1.09 -19.60
CA GLU A 316 15.40 1.26 -18.90
C GLU A 316 14.48 2.31 -19.53
N VAL A 317 13.17 2.02 -19.53
CA VAL A 317 12.10 2.92 -19.98
C VAL A 317 11.22 3.33 -18.79
N ALA A 318 11.06 4.65 -18.61
CA ALA A 318 10.23 5.22 -17.54
C ALA A 318 8.91 5.85 -18.03
N PHE A 319 8.68 5.92 -19.35
CA PHE A 319 7.63 6.72 -19.99
C PHE A 319 6.42 5.88 -20.47
N THR A 320 5.96 4.94 -19.64
CA THR A 320 4.87 3.99 -19.96
C THR A 320 3.57 4.67 -20.41
N SER A 321 3.24 5.84 -19.85
CA SER A 321 2.06 6.61 -20.25
C SER A 321 2.12 7.12 -21.70
N ALA A 322 3.31 7.44 -22.23
CA ALA A 322 3.46 7.83 -23.63
C ALA A 322 3.26 6.63 -24.55
N ILE A 323 3.78 5.46 -24.17
CA ILE A 323 3.59 4.21 -24.92
C ILE A 323 2.11 3.82 -24.94
N SER A 324 1.40 3.86 -23.80
CA SER A 324 -0.06 3.63 -23.74
C SER A 324 -0.83 4.54 -24.69
N LYS A 325 -0.51 5.84 -24.74
CA LYS A 325 -1.15 6.79 -25.66
C LYS A 325 -0.93 6.44 -27.13
N VAL A 326 0.29 6.08 -27.50
CA VAL A 326 0.60 5.69 -28.89
C VAL A 326 -0.04 4.34 -29.21
N LEU A 327 0.01 3.37 -28.31
CA LEU A 327 -0.59 2.04 -28.48
C LEU A 327 -2.08 2.16 -28.79
N ARG A 328 -2.83 2.92 -27.99
CA ARG A 328 -4.27 3.14 -28.19
C ARG A 328 -4.60 3.84 -29.51
N LYS A 329 -3.74 4.74 -29.98
CA LYS A 329 -4.02 5.61 -31.13
C LYS A 329 -3.48 5.07 -32.46
N HIS A 330 -2.35 4.38 -32.42
CA HIS A 330 -1.54 4.02 -33.60
C HIS A 330 -1.15 2.53 -33.62
N GLY A 331 -1.42 1.78 -32.55
CA GLY A 331 -1.19 0.34 -32.49
C GLY A 331 0.25 -0.07 -32.13
N ALA A 332 0.39 -1.37 -31.87
CA ALA A 332 1.62 -2.00 -31.38
C ALA A 332 2.82 -1.84 -32.34
N THR A 333 2.59 -1.92 -33.65
CA THR A 333 3.66 -1.82 -34.67
C THR A 333 4.39 -0.49 -34.60
N VAL A 334 3.66 0.62 -34.43
CA VAL A 334 4.26 1.96 -34.32
C VAL A 334 5.07 2.11 -33.04
N CYS A 335 4.56 1.57 -31.92
CA CYS A 335 5.32 1.52 -30.66
C CYS A 335 6.61 0.73 -30.83
N GLN A 336 6.54 -0.47 -31.40
CA GLN A 336 7.67 -1.38 -31.55
C GLN A 336 8.75 -0.81 -32.46
N LEU A 337 8.36 -0.19 -33.59
CA LEU A 337 9.30 0.48 -34.50
C LEU A 337 10.08 1.56 -33.75
N ALA A 338 9.40 2.49 -33.08
CA ALA A 338 10.08 3.57 -32.37
C ALA A 338 10.95 3.07 -31.20
N LEU A 339 10.48 2.09 -30.42
CA LEU A 339 11.28 1.52 -29.33
C LEU A 339 12.54 0.81 -29.85
N ARG A 340 12.43 0.01 -30.91
CA ARG A 340 13.59 -0.67 -31.51
C ARG A 340 14.59 0.32 -32.08
N THR A 341 14.13 1.33 -32.82
CA THR A 341 15.00 2.40 -33.31
C THR A 341 15.77 3.08 -32.17
N MET A 342 15.11 3.35 -31.03
CA MET A 342 15.79 3.91 -29.86
C MET A 342 16.80 2.95 -29.24
N GLN A 343 16.48 1.64 -29.15
CA GLN A 343 17.39 0.66 -28.57
C GLN A 343 18.62 0.43 -29.44
N GLU A 344 18.43 0.37 -30.76
CA GLU A 344 19.52 0.16 -31.72
C GLU A 344 20.44 1.38 -31.79
N ALA A 345 19.88 2.59 -31.68
CA ALA A 345 20.66 3.82 -31.70
C ALA A 345 21.44 4.05 -30.40
N TRP A 346 20.87 3.68 -29.25
CA TRP A 346 21.44 3.98 -27.93
C TRP A 346 21.30 2.82 -26.93
N PRO A 347 21.94 1.66 -27.18
CA PRO A 347 21.76 0.46 -26.36
C PRO A 347 22.27 0.61 -24.92
N ASP A 348 23.33 1.40 -24.72
CA ASP A 348 24.03 1.57 -23.44
C ASP A 348 23.86 2.96 -22.83
N GLU A 349 22.91 3.76 -23.32
CA GLU A 349 22.69 5.11 -22.83
C GLU A 349 21.40 5.27 -22.04
N VAL A 350 21.41 6.25 -21.13
CA VAL A 350 20.20 6.69 -20.44
C VAL A 350 19.34 7.49 -21.43
N LEU A 351 18.07 7.09 -21.58
CA LEU A 351 17.10 7.77 -22.45
C LEU A 351 16.65 9.13 -21.89
N ASN A 352 17.51 10.15 -22.03
CA ASN A 352 17.22 11.51 -21.61
C ASN A 352 16.09 12.09 -22.47
N ALA A 353 15.05 12.63 -21.82
CA ALA A 353 13.82 13.03 -22.50
C ALA A 353 13.20 11.91 -23.39
N GLY A 354 13.39 10.64 -23.02
CA GLY A 354 12.96 9.48 -23.82
C GLY A 354 11.49 9.49 -24.24
N SER A 355 10.58 10.00 -23.40
CA SER A 355 9.16 10.18 -23.79
C SER A 355 8.99 11.10 -24.99
N SER A 356 9.77 12.18 -25.08
CA SER A 356 9.71 13.13 -26.19
C SER A 356 10.33 12.52 -27.45
N MET A 357 11.45 11.81 -27.33
CA MET A 357 12.09 11.09 -28.43
C MET A 357 11.18 10.01 -29.02
N PHE A 358 10.63 9.14 -28.17
CA PHE A 358 9.66 8.13 -28.56
C PHE A 358 8.45 8.76 -29.28
N THR A 359 7.88 9.83 -28.73
CA THR A 359 6.72 10.50 -29.34
C THR A 359 7.09 11.19 -30.67
N ALA A 360 8.30 11.70 -30.82
CA ALA A 360 8.78 12.29 -32.07
C ALA A 360 8.96 11.23 -33.17
N LEU A 361 9.62 10.10 -32.85
CA LEU A 361 9.83 8.99 -33.77
C LEU A 361 8.50 8.34 -34.20
N THR A 362 7.57 8.15 -33.27
CA THR A 362 6.23 7.62 -33.62
C THR A 362 5.45 8.58 -34.53
N LYS A 363 5.57 9.91 -34.35
CA LYS A 363 4.99 10.88 -35.28
C LYS A 363 5.62 10.83 -36.67
N LEU A 364 6.92 10.56 -36.77
CA LEU A 364 7.60 10.36 -38.06
C LEU A 364 7.15 9.05 -38.72
N ALA A 365 7.01 7.97 -37.95
CA ALA A 365 6.50 6.70 -38.47
C ALA A 365 5.05 6.78 -38.96
N VAL A 366 4.20 7.56 -38.29
CA VAL A 366 2.79 7.73 -38.66
C VAL A 366 2.60 8.68 -39.84
N ASN A 367 3.40 9.74 -39.90
CA ASN A 367 3.33 10.75 -40.95
C ASN A 367 4.74 11.12 -41.42
N PRO A 368 5.39 10.22 -42.19
CA PRO A 368 6.72 10.46 -42.73
C PRO A 368 6.66 11.54 -43.83
N PRO A 369 7.75 12.31 -44.05
CA PRO A 369 7.95 13.06 -45.28
C PRO A 369 7.89 12.16 -46.52
N ASP A 370 7.74 12.77 -47.70
CA ASP A 370 7.89 12.06 -48.97
C ASP A 370 9.31 11.48 -49.09
N ASP A 371 9.42 10.29 -49.68
CA ASP A 371 10.67 9.54 -49.86
C ASP A 371 11.49 9.33 -48.55
N PHE A 372 10.78 9.16 -47.43
CA PHE A 372 11.43 8.94 -46.14
C PHE A 372 12.19 7.61 -46.07
N ASP A 373 13.50 7.69 -45.90
CA ASP A 373 14.41 6.56 -45.72
C ASP A 373 14.66 6.33 -44.22
N HIS A 374 14.20 5.18 -43.72
CA HIS A 374 14.40 4.78 -42.33
C HIS A 374 15.88 4.59 -41.96
N ASP A 375 16.71 4.11 -42.88
CA ASP A 375 18.15 3.89 -42.64
C ASP A 375 18.89 5.22 -42.57
N ARG A 376 18.50 6.19 -43.40
CA ARG A 376 19.02 7.57 -43.31
C ARG A 376 18.62 8.23 -42.01
N MET A 377 17.37 8.07 -41.55
CA MET A 377 16.98 8.57 -40.23
C MET A 377 17.78 7.90 -39.12
N PHE A 378 17.98 6.58 -39.19
CA PHE A 378 18.80 5.86 -38.22
C PHE A 378 20.25 6.40 -38.18
N ARG A 379 20.89 6.60 -39.33
CA ARG A 379 22.23 7.24 -39.39
C ARG A 379 22.23 8.66 -38.81
N ALA A 380 21.18 9.44 -39.05
CA ALA A 380 21.05 10.77 -38.46
C ALA A 380 20.95 10.72 -36.92
N LEU A 381 20.26 9.73 -36.35
CA LEU A 381 20.18 9.53 -34.90
C LEU A 381 21.54 9.24 -34.27
N LEU A 382 22.38 8.44 -34.94
CA LEU A 382 23.72 8.06 -34.48
C LEU A 382 24.72 9.23 -34.41
N LYS A 383 24.40 10.38 -35.01
CA LYS A 383 25.29 11.57 -34.98
C LYS A 383 25.44 12.21 -33.60
N ARG A 384 24.54 11.89 -32.65
CA ARG A 384 24.47 12.52 -31.33
C ARG A 384 24.05 11.53 -30.27
N ASP A 385 24.56 11.71 -29.07
CA ASP A 385 24.15 10.92 -27.90
C ASP A 385 22.76 11.37 -27.37
N GLN A 386 22.15 10.59 -26.49
CA GLN A 386 20.84 10.89 -25.91
C GLN A 386 20.79 12.22 -25.15
N LYS A 387 21.90 12.61 -24.51
CA LYS A 387 21.95 13.84 -23.71
C LYS A 387 22.00 15.07 -24.63
N GLU A 388 22.73 14.98 -25.73
CA GLU A 388 22.77 15.99 -26.78
C GLU A 388 21.39 16.15 -27.44
N TRP A 389 20.72 15.05 -27.78
CA TRP A 389 19.35 15.10 -28.28
C TRP A 389 18.37 15.76 -27.30
N ALA A 390 18.50 15.44 -26.01
CA ALA A 390 17.67 16.05 -24.97
C ALA A 390 17.94 17.55 -24.79
N SER A 391 19.16 18.01 -25.08
CA SER A 391 19.57 19.41 -24.89
C SER A 391 18.80 20.40 -25.78
N PHE A 392 18.35 19.96 -26.96
CA PHE A 392 17.49 20.76 -27.84
C PHE A 392 16.14 21.14 -27.21
N LEU A 393 15.77 20.47 -26.11
CA LEU A 393 14.53 20.73 -25.38
C LEU A 393 14.72 21.62 -24.15
N ASN A 394 15.91 22.13 -23.88
CA ASN A 394 16.20 22.96 -22.71
C ASN A 394 15.40 24.27 -22.72
N GLU A 395 15.19 24.86 -23.90
CA GLU A 395 14.46 26.13 -24.05
C GLU A 395 12.96 25.94 -24.33
N VAL A 396 12.50 24.69 -24.49
CA VAL A 396 11.11 24.39 -24.80
C VAL A 396 10.28 24.41 -23.52
N LYS A 397 9.53 25.51 -23.31
CA LYS A 397 8.65 25.73 -22.15
C LYS A 397 7.32 24.95 -22.20
N GLY A 398 7.02 24.28 -23.32
CA GLY A 398 5.76 23.56 -23.53
C GLY A 398 5.71 22.17 -22.88
N GLY A 399 4.52 21.57 -22.90
CA GLY A 399 4.27 20.22 -22.37
C GLY A 399 4.85 19.11 -23.25
N GLY A 400 4.44 17.86 -22.97
CA GLY A 400 4.98 16.70 -23.67
C GLY A 400 4.78 16.70 -25.19
N GLU A 401 3.66 17.27 -25.66
CA GLU A 401 3.34 17.35 -27.09
C GLU A 401 4.23 18.37 -27.81
N GLU A 402 4.37 19.57 -27.25
CA GLU A 402 5.23 20.62 -27.82
C GLU A 402 6.69 20.19 -27.86
N ARG A 403 7.16 19.49 -26.82
CA ARG A 403 8.51 18.92 -26.76
C ARG A 403 8.73 17.84 -27.82
N ALA A 404 7.74 16.97 -28.04
CA ALA A 404 7.81 15.97 -29.10
C ALA A 404 7.83 16.60 -30.50
N LEU A 405 7.04 17.66 -30.73
CA LEU A 405 7.05 18.39 -31.99
C LEU A 405 8.35 19.15 -32.22
N ALA A 406 8.94 19.74 -31.18
CA ALA A 406 10.24 20.38 -31.26
C ALA A 406 11.31 19.35 -31.65
N LEU A 407 11.35 18.20 -30.98
CA LEU A 407 12.32 17.16 -31.28
C LEU A 407 12.11 16.58 -32.69
N ARG A 408 10.86 16.38 -33.13
CA ARG A 408 10.55 15.97 -34.52
C ARG A 408 11.16 16.92 -35.55
N ARG A 409 11.11 18.24 -35.33
CA ARG A 409 11.71 19.22 -36.25
C ARG A 409 13.22 19.08 -36.30
N VAL A 410 13.88 18.94 -35.14
CA VAL A 410 15.34 18.77 -35.08
C VAL A 410 15.78 17.46 -35.73
N LEU A 411 15.01 16.38 -35.55
CA LEU A 411 15.28 15.10 -36.22
C LEU A 411 15.21 15.23 -37.74
N LEU A 412 14.25 15.99 -38.27
CA LEU A 412 14.14 16.23 -39.72
C LEU A 412 15.29 17.08 -40.26
N MET A 413 15.76 18.08 -39.52
CA MET A 413 16.95 18.85 -39.89
C MET A 413 18.19 17.94 -39.97
N ALA A 414 18.39 17.09 -38.96
CA ALA A 414 19.50 16.13 -38.96
C ALA A 414 19.40 15.08 -40.08
N TYR A 415 18.16 14.70 -40.43
CA TYR A 415 17.88 13.83 -41.57
C TYR A 415 18.26 14.51 -42.89
N GLU A 416 17.86 15.77 -43.10
CA GLU A 416 18.22 16.58 -44.27
C GLU A 416 19.75 16.66 -44.44
N GLU A 417 20.47 17.06 -43.39
CA GLU A 417 21.94 17.11 -43.35
C GLU A 417 22.62 15.77 -43.69
N GLU A 418 22.01 14.63 -43.34
CA GLU A 418 22.58 13.30 -43.64
C GLU A 418 22.49 12.93 -45.13
N GLY A 419 21.53 13.46 -45.88
CA GLY A 419 21.44 13.19 -47.32
C GLY A 419 22.35 14.06 -48.17
N GLU A 420 22.66 15.26 -47.71
CA GLU A 420 23.63 16.14 -48.36
C GLU A 420 25.08 15.63 -48.20
N ALA A 421 25.33 14.80 -47.19
CA ALA A 421 26.64 14.22 -46.91
C ALA A 421 26.99 13.00 -47.78
N GLN A 422 26.06 12.50 -48.61
CA GLN A 422 26.30 11.39 -49.55
C GLN A 422 26.61 11.96 -50.96
N PRO A 423 27.82 11.74 -51.50
CA PRO A 423 28.23 12.26 -52.81
C PRO A 423 27.56 11.57 -54.01
#